data_AF-A0A7S3XJ63-F1
#
_entry.id   AF-A0A7S3XJ63-F1
#
_cell.length_a   1.000
_cell.length_b   1.000
_cell.length_c   1.000
_cell.angle_alpha   90.00
_cell.angle_beta   90.00
_cell.angle_gamma   90.00
#
_symmetry.space_group_name_H-M   'P 1'
#
loop_
_entity.id
_entity.type
_entity.pdbx_description
1 polymer ?
#
loop_
_entity_poly.entity_id
_entity_poly.type
_entity_poly.pdbx_seq_one_letter_code
_entity_poly.pdbx_strand_id
1 'polypeptide(L)'
;EHIDEPGIKLMLKSLKMLRLCDFAGEELRVMLAHAVVYARATLAACGPLMSSCEAAHTAVLLIYLAQCYTQDETCPMRIWHQHLFRGYCAAKDLDAVVMKLMSFQGYVLRVESPELDDLMLQLEPTPKPVAGIPHSLPARPAGCVPCCVPQRRATRSTR
;
A
#
# COMPACT_ATOMS: atom_id res chain seq x y z
N GLU A 1 0.35 -6.73 -19.64
CA GLU A 1 1.78 -6.42 -19.43
C GLU A 1 2.40 -7.52 -18.59
N HIS A 2 3.63 -7.94 -18.88
CA HIS A 2 4.34 -8.97 -18.13
C HIS A 2 5.08 -8.30 -16.96
N ILE A 3 4.72 -8.62 -15.71
CA ILE A 3 5.47 -8.15 -14.53
C ILE A 3 6.57 -9.16 -14.26
N ASP A 4 7.81 -8.70 -14.28
CA ASP A 4 8.96 -9.56 -14.05
C ASP A 4 9.02 -10.03 -12.59
N GLU A 5 9.73 -11.14 -12.35
CA GLU A 5 10.00 -11.68 -11.01
C GLU A 5 10.49 -10.63 -9.98
N PRO A 6 11.43 -9.72 -10.29
CA PRO A 6 11.82 -8.65 -9.35
C PRO A 6 10.65 -7.70 -9.01
N GLY A 7 9.76 -7.43 -9.96
CA GLY A 7 8.57 -6.62 -9.73
C GLY A 7 7.59 -7.29 -8.78
N ILE A 8 7.33 -8.59 -8.97
CA ILE A 8 6.51 -9.38 -8.05
C ILE A 8 7.12 -9.38 -6.64
N LYS A 9 8.45 -9.59 -6.54
CA LYS A 9 9.17 -9.53 -5.25
C LYS A 9 9.03 -8.15 -4.57
N LEU A 10 9.05 -7.06 -5.33
CA LEU A 10 8.87 -5.70 -4.82
C LEU A 10 7.45 -5.50 -4.26
N MET A 11 6.42 -5.94 -4.99
CA MET A 11 5.02 -5.88 -4.54
C MET A 11 4.79 -6.74 -3.28
N LEU A 12 5.34 -7.95 -3.23
CA LEU A 12 5.23 -8.79 -2.04
C LEU A 12 5.95 -8.19 -0.83
N LYS A 13 7.09 -7.50 -1.04
CA LYS A 13 7.78 -6.76 0.02
C LYS A 13 6.95 -5.60 0.54
N SER A 14 6.26 -4.85 -0.32
CA SER A 14 5.39 -3.75 0.13
C SER A 14 4.21 -4.27 0.96
N LEU A 15 3.57 -5.36 0.53
CA LEU A 15 2.51 -6.03 1.30
C LEU A 15 3.01 -6.57 2.64
N LYS A 16 4.19 -7.18 2.67
CA LYS A 16 4.83 -7.64 3.91
C LYS A 16 5.11 -6.45 4.84
N MET A 17 5.60 -5.34 4.31
CA MET A 17 5.84 -4.13 5.10
C MET A 17 4.55 -3.60 5.71
N LEU A 18 3.47 -3.49 4.93
CA LEU A 18 2.16 -3.07 5.43
C LEU A 18 1.62 -4.01 6.52
N ARG A 19 1.78 -5.32 6.37
CA ARG A 19 1.45 -6.29 7.44
C ARG A 19 2.26 -6.08 8.71
N LEU A 20 3.54 -5.69 8.58
CA LEU A 20 4.39 -5.37 9.75
C LEU A 20 4.01 -4.03 10.39
N CYS A 21 3.34 -3.14 9.66
CA CYS A 21 2.69 -1.94 10.17
C CYS A 21 1.32 -2.22 10.83
N ASP A 22 0.95 -3.49 11.01
CA ASP A 22 -0.28 -3.94 11.66
C ASP A 22 -1.59 -3.64 10.89
N PHE A 23 -1.50 -3.36 9.59
CA PHE A 23 -2.70 -3.22 8.74
C PHE A 23 -3.42 -4.58 8.61
N ALA A 24 -4.72 -4.56 8.90
CA ALA A 24 -5.61 -5.71 8.82
C ALA A 24 -5.75 -6.22 7.38
N GLY A 25 -6.20 -7.47 7.24
CA GLY A 25 -6.39 -8.06 5.91
C GLY A 25 -7.44 -7.34 5.08
N GLU A 26 -8.48 -6.83 5.73
CA GLU A 26 -9.55 -6.07 5.09
C GLU A 26 -9.06 -4.70 4.61
N GLU A 27 -8.34 -3.95 5.45
CA GLU A 27 -7.72 -2.68 5.10
C GLU A 27 -6.78 -2.82 3.89
N LEU A 28 -5.97 -3.88 3.88
CA LEU A 28 -5.08 -4.17 2.76
C LEU A 28 -5.82 -4.45 1.47
N ARG A 29 -6.99 -5.12 1.52
CA ARG A 29 -7.81 -5.35 0.34
C ARG A 29 -8.38 -4.05 -0.19
N VAL A 30 -8.88 -3.19 0.68
CA VAL A 30 -9.38 -1.85 0.29
C VAL A 30 -8.26 -1.04 -0.36
N MET A 31 -7.07 -1.00 0.25
CA MET A 31 -5.90 -0.33 -0.33
C MET A 31 -5.53 -0.89 -1.72
N LEU A 32 -5.53 -2.22 -1.87
CA LEU A 32 -5.21 -2.88 -3.13
C LEU A 32 -6.27 -2.61 -4.20
N ALA A 33 -7.56 -2.64 -3.84
CA ALA A 33 -8.65 -2.34 -4.76
C ALA A 33 -8.53 -0.89 -5.29
N HIS A 34 -8.28 0.08 -4.40
CA HIS A 34 -7.98 1.46 -4.78
C HIS A 34 -6.77 1.55 -5.72
N ALA A 35 -5.67 0.88 -5.38
CA ALA A 35 -4.45 0.89 -6.20
C ALA A 35 -4.68 0.32 -7.60
N VAL A 36 -5.54 -0.69 -7.76
CA VAL A 36 -5.90 -1.25 -9.07
C VAL A 36 -6.65 -0.23 -9.92
N VAL A 37 -7.59 0.52 -9.34
CA VAL A 37 -8.28 1.59 -10.07
C VAL A 37 -7.30 2.67 -10.52
N TYR A 38 -6.42 3.11 -9.60
CA TYR A 38 -5.40 4.10 -9.96
C TYR A 38 -4.43 3.59 -11.02
N ALA A 39 -4.11 2.29 -11.01
CA ALA A 39 -3.25 1.67 -11.99
C ALA A 39 -3.88 1.68 -13.39
N ARG A 40 -5.20 1.44 -13.51
CA ARG A 40 -5.90 1.53 -14.80
C ARG A 40 -5.73 2.91 -15.44
N ALA A 41 -5.98 3.98 -14.69
CA ALA A 41 -5.79 5.35 -15.18
C ALA A 41 -4.32 5.67 -15.52
N THR A 42 -3.39 5.23 -14.65
CA THR A 42 -1.95 5.46 -14.86
C THR A 42 -1.41 4.72 -16.10
N LEU A 43 -1.77 3.45 -16.25
CA LEU A 43 -1.34 2.63 -17.39
C LEU A 43 -1.97 3.10 -18.70
N ALA A 44 -3.21 3.59 -18.68
CA ALA A 44 -3.81 4.23 -19.86
C ALA A 44 -3.05 5.50 -20.29
N ALA A 45 -2.52 6.27 -19.32
CA ALA A 45 -1.77 7.50 -19.60
C ALA A 45 -0.32 7.25 -20.05
N CYS A 46 0.39 6.30 -19.46
CA CYS A 46 1.82 6.12 -19.70
C CYS A 46 2.33 4.67 -19.71
N GLY A 47 1.46 3.65 -19.65
CA GLY A 47 1.84 2.24 -19.65
C GLY A 47 2.77 1.84 -20.82
N PRO A 48 2.49 2.23 -22.08
CA PRO A 48 3.36 1.91 -23.21
C PRO A 48 4.78 2.49 -23.14
N LEU A 49 4.99 3.49 -22.27
CA LEU A 49 6.28 4.16 -22.07
C LEU A 49 7.04 3.62 -20.86
N MET A 50 6.41 2.74 -20.06
CA MET A 50 7.00 2.19 -18.84
C MET A 50 7.65 0.85 -19.11
N SER A 51 8.90 0.69 -18.65
CA SER A 51 9.48 -0.64 -18.50
C SER A 51 8.72 -1.46 -17.45
N SER A 52 8.82 -2.79 -17.52
CA SER A 52 8.26 -3.72 -16.53
C SER A 52 8.72 -3.40 -15.10
N CYS A 53 9.98 -2.96 -14.95
CA CYS A 53 10.54 -2.51 -13.69
C CYS A 53 9.87 -1.23 -13.18
N GLU A 54 9.72 -0.21 -14.05
CA GLU A 54 9.03 1.05 -13.70
C GLU A 54 7.56 0.82 -13.39
N ALA A 55 6.89 -0.08 -14.10
CA ALA A 55 5.50 -0.45 -13.83
C ALA A 55 5.34 -1.04 -12.42
N ALA A 56 6.26 -1.91 -11.98
CA ALA A 56 6.23 -2.46 -10.63
C ALA A 56 6.48 -1.39 -9.54
N HIS A 57 7.44 -0.50 -9.74
CA HIS A 57 7.69 0.61 -8.81
C HIS A 57 6.49 1.57 -8.75
N THR A 58 5.89 1.85 -9.90
CA THR A 58 4.67 2.66 -10.02
C THR A 58 3.51 2.00 -9.28
N ALA A 59 3.29 0.70 -9.47
CA ALA A 59 2.26 -0.05 -8.74
C ALA A 59 2.44 0.04 -7.22
N VAL A 60 3.68 -0.07 -6.71
CA VAL A 60 3.96 0.12 -5.28
C VAL A 60 3.67 1.54 -4.82
N LEU A 61 3.97 2.57 -5.61
CA LEU A 61 3.61 3.96 -5.28
C LEU A 61 2.11 4.23 -5.34
N LEU A 62 1.38 3.52 -6.19
CA LEU A 62 -0.08 3.58 -6.21
C LEU A 62 -0.69 2.94 -4.95
N ILE A 63 -0.08 1.86 -4.42
CA ILE A 63 -0.45 1.31 -3.11
C ILE A 63 -0.15 2.31 -1.99
N TYR A 64 0.99 3.02 -2.05
CA TYR A 64 1.28 4.12 -1.11
C TYR A 64 0.20 5.20 -1.17
N LEU A 65 -0.19 5.64 -2.37
CA LEU A 65 -1.26 6.64 -2.53
C LEU A 65 -2.60 6.14 -1.97
N ALA A 66 -2.94 4.88 -2.23
CA ALA A 66 -4.14 4.26 -1.70
C ALA A 66 -4.13 4.23 -0.16
N GLN A 67 -3.01 3.85 0.46
CA GLN A 67 -2.86 3.88 1.93
C GLN A 67 -3.15 5.31 2.46
N CYS A 68 -2.64 6.33 1.77
CA CYS A 68 -2.74 7.71 2.21
C CYS A 68 -4.16 8.27 2.11
N TYR A 69 -4.96 7.69 1.21
CA TYR A 69 -6.35 8.05 1.02
C TYR A 69 -7.30 7.26 1.93
N THR A 70 -7.06 5.97 2.12
CA THR A 70 -8.00 5.07 2.79
C THR A 70 -7.76 4.92 4.30
N GLN A 71 -6.58 5.29 4.81
CA GLN A 71 -6.22 5.09 6.21
C GLN A 71 -6.00 6.44 6.91
N ASP A 72 -6.50 6.56 8.13
CA ASP A 72 -6.24 7.74 8.98
C ASP A 72 -4.78 7.80 9.43
N GLU A 73 -4.20 6.64 9.75
CA GLU A 73 -2.79 6.48 10.13
C GLU A 73 -2.02 5.83 8.98
N THR A 74 -1.00 6.54 8.48
CA THR A 74 -0.29 6.14 7.27
C THR A 74 1.18 5.90 7.55
N CYS A 75 1.77 4.93 6.85
CA CYS A 75 3.20 4.69 6.92
C CYS A 75 3.93 5.76 6.08
N PRO A 76 4.80 6.60 6.67
CA PRO A 76 5.34 7.77 5.99
C PRO A 76 6.30 7.39 4.85
N MET A 77 6.38 8.25 3.81
CA MET A 77 7.19 8.01 2.60
C MET A 77 8.65 7.62 2.90
N ARG A 78 9.25 8.17 3.95
CA ARG A 78 10.63 7.82 4.36
C ARG A 78 10.80 6.32 4.65
N ILE A 79 9.79 5.69 5.26
CA ILE A 79 9.82 4.25 5.58
C ILE A 79 9.67 3.43 4.30
N TRP A 80 8.75 3.83 3.42
CA TRP A 80 8.61 3.25 2.08
C TRP A 80 9.92 3.33 1.30
N HIS A 81 10.55 4.49 1.28
CA HIS A 81 11.86 4.68 0.64
C HIS A 81 12.91 3.74 1.23
N GLN A 82 13.05 3.73 2.56
CA GLN A 82 14.05 2.92 3.26
C GLN A 82 13.92 1.41 2.95
N HIS A 83 12.70 0.88 2.87
CA HIS A 83 12.47 -0.55 2.72
C HIS A 83 12.29 -1.01 1.27
N LEU A 84 11.83 -0.13 0.37
CA LEU A 84 11.42 -0.50 -0.98
C LEU A 84 12.20 0.22 -2.08
N PHE A 85 12.55 1.50 -1.89
CA PHE A 85 13.13 2.34 -2.95
C PHE A 85 14.57 2.81 -2.71
N ARG A 86 15.22 2.39 -1.61
CA ARG A 86 16.55 2.87 -1.20
C ARG A 86 17.62 2.66 -2.28
N GLY A 87 17.52 1.56 -3.03
CA GLY A 87 18.42 1.25 -4.14
C GLY A 87 17.95 1.73 -5.51
N TYR A 88 16.77 2.37 -5.58
CA TYR A 88 16.13 2.77 -6.83
C TYR A 88 16.25 4.28 -7.12
N CYS A 89 15.91 5.13 -6.14
CA CYS A 89 15.92 6.59 -6.32
C CYS A 89 16.20 7.32 -5.00
N ALA A 90 16.33 8.65 -5.01
CA ALA A 90 16.37 9.43 -3.77
C ALA A 90 14.96 9.68 -3.23
N ALA A 91 14.83 9.89 -1.91
CA ALA A 91 13.52 10.11 -1.28
C ALA A 91 12.76 11.31 -1.88
N LYS A 92 13.48 12.38 -2.24
CA LYS A 92 12.90 13.57 -2.90
C LYS A 92 12.27 13.28 -4.27
N ASP A 93 12.78 12.27 -4.97
CA ASP A 93 12.28 11.92 -6.30
C ASP A 93 10.93 11.22 -6.17
N LEU A 94 10.71 10.48 -5.07
CA LEU A 94 9.42 9.85 -4.79
C LEU A 94 8.30 10.87 -4.59
N ASP A 95 8.55 11.97 -3.88
CA ASP A 95 7.54 13.01 -3.68
C ASP A 95 7.11 13.62 -5.03
N ALA A 96 8.07 13.89 -5.92
CA ALA A 96 7.79 14.38 -7.27
C ALA A 96 7.00 13.37 -8.11
N VAL A 97 7.35 12.07 -8.02
CA VAL A 97 6.63 11.01 -8.72
C VAL A 97 5.22 10.84 -8.16
N VAL A 98 5.02 10.91 -6.84
CA VAL A 98 3.70 10.86 -6.20
C VAL A 98 2.81 11.99 -6.71
N MET A 99 3.33 13.22 -6.77
CA MET A 99 2.58 14.36 -7.32
C MET A 99 2.22 14.15 -8.79
N LYS A 100 3.12 13.56 -9.59
CA LYS A 100 2.85 13.20 -10.98
C LYS A 100 1.77 12.11 -11.07
N LEU A 101 1.81 11.08 -10.23
CA LEU A 101 0.78 10.05 -10.19
C LEU A 101 -0.59 10.62 -9.79
N MET A 102 -0.65 11.53 -8.82
CA MET A 102 -1.89 12.24 -8.48
C MET A 102 -2.43 13.04 -9.66
N SER A 103 -1.55 13.64 -10.48
CA SER A 103 -1.98 14.36 -11.69
C SER A 103 -2.65 13.44 -12.73
N PHE A 104 -2.21 12.17 -12.85
CA PHE A 104 -2.87 11.19 -13.71
C PHE A 104 -4.26 10.78 -13.20
N GLN A 105 -4.48 10.86 -11.88
CA GLN A 105 -5.80 10.65 -11.27
C GLN A 105 -6.67 11.93 -11.31
N GLY A 106 -6.22 13.01 -11.96
CA GLY A 106 -6.90 14.31 -11.92
C GLY A 106 -7.02 14.89 -10.51
N TYR A 107 -6.12 14.49 -9.60
CA TYR A 107 -6.17 14.79 -8.17
C TYR A 107 -7.44 14.29 -7.44
N VAL A 108 -8.17 13.36 -8.04
CA VAL A 108 -9.35 12.72 -7.45
C VAL A 108 -8.99 11.27 -7.13
N LEU A 109 -8.82 10.96 -5.85
CA LEU A 109 -8.50 9.61 -5.36
C LEU A 109 -9.75 8.83 -4.93
N ARG A 110 -10.92 9.44 -4.98
CA ARG A 110 -12.18 8.76 -4.65
C ARG A 110 -12.51 7.74 -5.72
N VAL A 111 -12.68 6.49 -5.30
CA VAL A 111 -13.19 5.40 -6.13
C VAL A 111 -14.69 5.26 -5.88
N GLU A 112 -15.46 4.99 -6.93
CA GLU A 112 -16.90 4.78 -6.81
C GLU A 112 -17.21 3.40 -6.20
N SER A 113 -18.22 3.34 -5.34
CA SER A 113 -18.63 2.10 -4.65
C SER A 113 -18.78 0.87 -5.56
N PRO A 114 -19.48 0.91 -6.72
CA PRO A 114 -19.65 -0.30 -7.52
C PRO A 114 -18.33 -0.87 -8.05
N GLU A 115 -17.41 -0.01 -8.50
CA GLU A 115 -16.09 -0.47 -8.97
C GLU A 115 -15.24 -1.01 -7.81
N LEU A 116 -15.33 -0.38 -6.64
CA LEU A 116 -14.63 -0.82 -5.44
C LEU A 116 -15.14 -2.18 -4.96
N ASP A 117 -16.45 -2.38 -4.90
CA ASP A 117 -17.10 -3.61 -4.47
C ASP A 117 -16.74 -4.78 -5.38
N ASP A 118 -16.76 -4.57 -6.70
CA ASP A 118 -16.36 -5.57 -7.69
C ASP A 118 -14.90 -6.02 -7.51
N LEU A 119 -13.99 -5.09 -7.20
CA LEU A 119 -12.59 -5.38 -6.93
C LEU A 119 -12.38 -6.06 -5.58
N MET A 120 -13.13 -5.66 -4.56
CA MET A 120 -13.11 -6.29 -3.25
C MET A 120 -13.52 -7.77 -3.33
N LEU A 121 -14.54 -8.09 -4.14
CA LEU A 121 -14.97 -9.47 -4.43
C LEU A 121 -13.88 -10.28 -5.14
N GLN A 122 -13.15 -9.67 -6.08
CA GLN A 122 -12.03 -10.34 -6.77
C GLN A 122 -10.83 -10.59 -5.86
N LEU A 123 -10.66 -9.76 -4.83
CA LEU A 123 -9.58 -9.85 -3.86
C LEU A 123 -9.96 -10.69 -2.62
N GLU A 124 -11.11 -11.37 -2.64
CA GLU A 124 -11.50 -12.30 -1.58
C GLU A 124 -10.41 -13.37 -1.40
N PRO A 125 -9.91 -13.58 -0.17
CA PRO A 125 -8.96 -14.64 0.09
C PRO A 125 -9.62 -15.97 -0.26
N THR A 126 -8.98 -16.74 -1.15
CA THR A 126 -9.41 -18.12 -1.38
C THR A 126 -9.37 -18.87 -0.06
N PRO A 127 -10.45 -19.58 0.33
CA PRO A 127 -10.43 -20.39 1.53
C PRO A 127 -9.46 -21.55 1.31
N LYS A 128 -8.20 -21.37 1.74
CA LYS A 128 -7.27 -22.48 1.87
C LYS A 128 -7.75 -23.32 3.06
N PRO A 129 -7.98 -24.63 2.90
CA PRO A 129 -8.27 -25.49 4.04
C PRO A 129 -7.09 -25.40 5.01
N VAL A 130 -7.32 -24.81 6.18
CA VAL A 130 -6.31 -24.74 7.24
C VAL A 130 -6.22 -26.13 7.86
N ALA A 131 -5.35 -26.98 7.30
CA ALA A 131 -4.98 -28.23 7.92
C ALA A 131 -4.19 -27.92 9.20
N GLY A 132 -4.86 -28.02 10.35
CA GLY A 132 -4.29 -28.23 11.68
C GLY A 132 -3.09 -27.36 12.06
N ILE A 133 -3.34 -26.15 12.56
CA ILE A 133 -2.36 -25.44 13.39
C ILE A 133 -2.98 -25.24 14.78
N PRO A 134 -2.40 -25.80 15.86
CA PRO A 134 -2.86 -25.51 17.21
C PRO A 134 -2.68 -24.01 17.49
N HIS A 135 -3.76 -23.36 17.91
CA HIS A 135 -3.78 -21.96 18.35
C HIS A 135 -2.95 -21.81 19.64
N SER A 136 -1.66 -21.55 19.47
CA SER A 136 -0.84 -20.88 20.48
C SER A 136 0.10 -19.93 19.75
N LEU A 137 -0.41 -18.74 19.43
CA LEU A 137 0.42 -17.61 19.04
C LEU A 137 1.32 -17.26 20.25
N PRO A 138 2.66 -17.24 20.10
CA PRO A 138 3.51 -16.74 21.16
C PRO A 138 3.21 -15.25 21.38
N ALA A 139 3.07 -14.86 22.65
CA ALA A 139 2.95 -13.47 23.05
C ALA A 139 4.08 -12.64 22.43
N ARG A 140 3.71 -11.49 21.85
CA ARG A 140 4.63 -10.53 21.21
C ARG A 140 5.83 -10.24 22.13
N PRO A 141 7.07 -10.23 21.64
CA PRO A 141 8.17 -9.65 22.38
C PRO A 141 7.90 -8.15 22.59
N ALA A 142 7.84 -7.73 23.85
CA ALA A 142 7.79 -6.33 24.25
C ALA A 142 9.09 -5.64 23.82
N GLY A 143 9.14 -5.14 22.59
CA GLY A 143 10.38 -4.56 22.05
C GLY A 143 10.33 -4.06 20.61
N CYS A 144 9.26 -4.33 19.83
CA CYS A 144 9.03 -3.57 18.60
C CYS A 144 8.63 -2.15 19.00
N VAL A 145 9.60 -1.24 18.89
CA VAL A 145 9.36 0.21 18.90
C VAL A 145 8.19 0.47 17.95
N PRO A 146 7.11 1.14 18.39
CA PRO A 146 6.09 1.57 17.45
C PRO A 146 6.78 2.49 16.44
N CYS A 147 6.76 2.12 15.16
CA CYS A 147 7.09 3.07 14.09
C CYS A 147 6.08 4.24 14.03
N CYS A 148 5.09 4.28 14.92
CA CYS A 148 4.27 5.44 15.22
C CYS A 148 5.02 6.41 16.16
N VAL A 149 5.50 7.52 15.60
CA VAL A 149 5.84 8.75 16.32
C VAL A 149 4.55 9.30 16.98
N PRO A 150 4.61 10.00 18.13
CA PRO A 150 3.70 9.78 19.25
C PRO A 150 2.36 10.53 19.12
N GLN A 151 1.25 9.82 19.36
CA GLN A 151 -0.01 10.46 19.74
C GLN A 151 0.05 10.87 21.22
N ARG A 152 0.00 12.20 21.42
CA ARG A 152 -0.35 12.83 22.68
C ARG A 152 -1.68 12.24 23.16
N ARG A 153 -1.73 11.81 24.43
CA ARG A 153 -2.98 11.63 25.14
C ARG A 153 -3.77 12.94 25.11
N ALA A 154 -5.01 12.83 24.68
CA ALA A 154 -6.05 13.80 24.96
C ALA A 154 -6.08 14.13 26.45
N THR A 155 -6.06 15.42 26.77
CA THR A 155 -6.80 15.92 27.93
C THR A 155 -8.00 16.69 27.40
N ARG A 156 -9.12 15.97 27.27
CA ARG A 156 -10.43 16.56 27.49
C ARG A 156 -10.41 17.04 28.95
N SER A 157 -10.32 18.34 29.17
CA SER A 157 -10.72 18.95 30.44
C SER A 157 -11.91 19.84 30.15
N THR A 158 -13.07 19.33 30.52
CA THR A 158 -14.28 20.11 30.81
C THR A 158 -13.97 21.30 31.70
N ARG A 159 -14.21 22.51 31.21
CA ARG A 159 -15.02 23.55 31.86
C ARG A 159 -15.25 24.72 30.92
#